data_AF-A0A8I1JIN2-F1
#
_entry.id   AF-A0A8I1JIN2-F1
#
_cell.length_a   1.000
_cell.length_b   1.000
_cell.length_c   1.000
_cell.angle_alpha   90.00
_cell.angle_beta   90.00
_cell.angle_gamma   90.00
#
_symmetry.space_group_name_H-M   'P 1'
#
loop_
_entity.id
_entity.type
_entity.pdbx_description
1 polymer ?
#
loop_
_entity_poly.entity_id
_entity_poly.type
_entity_poly.pdbx_seq_one_letter_code
_entity_poly.pdbx_strand_id
1 'polypeptide(L)'
;MDVSTEKQGGVWVPTDAECEAILKAAVIEASPSVPKRQLNLEPGVRFNLDDDSIEPHMNWHLVSELENGDDTDLADHATWAEFRAGVKLSELGTALVDFYISHEPKNGKMDGYGLLGNVTVYYEEGRIWKIQGVRNPSYNVE
;
A
#
# COMPACT_ATOMS: atom_id res chain seq x y z
N MET A 1 36.06 -11.23 5.05
CA MET A 1 35.25 -12.42 4.75
C MET A 1 34.22 -12.49 5.86
N ASP A 2 33.28 -11.54 5.80
CA ASP A 2 31.92 -11.76 5.29
C ASP A 2 31.15 -12.67 6.23
N VAL A 3 30.59 -12.05 7.27
CA VAL A 3 29.46 -12.60 8.00
C VAL A 3 28.25 -12.18 7.19
N SER A 4 27.81 -13.09 6.32
CA SER A 4 26.56 -13.03 5.60
C SER A 4 25.44 -12.82 6.62
N THR A 5 24.94 -11.59 6.73
CA THR A 5 23.68 -11.32 7.42
C THR A 5 22.59 -11.99 6.61
N GLU A 6 22.18 -13.19 7.02
CA GLU A 6 20.92 -13.79 6.59
C GLU A 6 19.81 -12.79 6.96
N LYS A 7 19.36 -12.00 5.97
CA LYS A 7 18.20 -11.13 6.13
C LYS A 7 16.97 -12.03 6.19
N GLN A 8 16.54 -12.40 7.39
CA GLN A 8 15.28 -13.11 7.57
C GLN A 8 14.13 -12.17 7.23
N GLY A 9 13.28 -12.61 6.28
CA GLY A 9 12.06 -11.90 5.92
C GLY A 9 11.21 -11.60 7.16
N GLY A 10 11.03 -10.32 7.43
CA GLY A 10 10.27 -9.82 8.57
C GLY A 10 8.79 -9.60 8.23
N VAL A 11 8.04 -9.16 9.23
CA VAL A 11 6.67 -8.66 9.07
C VAL A 11 6.67 -7.21 9.54
N TRP A 12 6.25 -6.29 8.68
CA TRP A 12 5.94 -4.93 9.10
C TRP A 12 4.55 -4.92 9.73
N VAL A 13 4.49 -4.61 11.02
CA VAL A 13 3.23 -4.37 11.74
C VAL A 13 3.05 -2.86 11.86
N PRO A 14 2.13 -2.24 11.10
CA PRO A 14 1.96 -0.80 11.07
C PRO A 14 1.60 -0.24 12.45
N THR A 15 2.35 0.78 12.87
CA THR A 15 2.04 1.52 14.10
C THR A 15 0.83 2.44 13.90
N ASP A 16 0.23 2.92 14.98
CA ASP A 16 -0.86 3.91 14.89
C ASP A 16 -0.40 5.21 14.20
N ALA A 17 0.84 5.64 14.44
CA ALA A 17 1.43 6.82 13.82
C ALA A 17 1.61 6.65 12.30
N GLU A 18 2.08 5.48 11.87
CA GLU A 18 2.19 5.13 10.45
C GLU A 18 0.82 5.06 9.78
N CYS A 19 -0.16 4.43 10.43
CA CYS A 19 -1.54 4.40 9.93
C CYS A 19 -2.12 5.82 9.79
N GLU A 20 -1.86 6.70 10.76
CA GLU A 20 -2.29 8.10 10.70
C GLU A 20 -1.61 8.85 9.55
N ALA A 21 -0.32 8.61 9.31
CA ALA A 21 0.42 9.20 8.20
C ALA A 21 -0.15 8.78 6.83
N ILE A 22 -0.46 7.49 6.65
CA ILE A 22 -1.11 6.97 5.43
C ILE A 22 -2.47 7.62 5.22
N LEU A 23 -3.30 7.67 6.26
CA LEU A 23 -4.62 8.31 6.19
C LEU A 23 -4.52 9.81 5.86
N LYS A 24 -3.54 10.53 6.41
CA LYS A 24 -3.30 11.96 6.10
C LYS A 24 -2.91 12.13 4.63
N ALA A 25 -1.98 11.31 4.14
CA ALA A 25 -1.56 11.35 2.74
C ALA A 25 -2.74 11.06 1.79
N ALA A 26 -3.57 10.05 2.11
CA ALA A 26 -4.76 9.73 1.32
C ALA A 26 -5.79 10.87 1.28
N VAL A 27 -6.02 11.57 2.39
CA VAL A 27 -6.91 12.76 2.41
C VAL A 27 -6.38 13.86 1.51
N ILE A 28 -5.06 14.07 1.50
CA ILE A 28 -4.43 15.10 0.64
C ILE A 28 -4.55 14.71 -0.84
N GLU A 29 -4.28 13.44 -1.16
CA GLU A 29 -4.38 12.89 -2.52
C GLU A 29 -5.82 12.93 -3.07
N ALA A 30 -6.82 12.66 -2.24
CA ALA A 30 -8.24 12.63 -2.62
C ALA A 30 -8.86 14.02 -2.97
N SER A 31 -8.08 15.10 -2.93
CA SER A 31 -8.47 16.52 -3.00
C SER A 31 -8.99 17.10 -1.66
N PRO A 32 -8.64 18.36 -1.31
CA PRO A 32 -9.10 19.03 -0.10
C PRO A 32 -10.63 19.23 -0.02
N SER A 33 -11.36 19.01 -1.13
CA SER A 33 -12.81 19.11 -1.20
C SER A 33 -13.53 17.89 -0.63
N VAL A 34 -12.85 16.77 -0.38
CA VAL A 34 -13.47 15.53 0.14
C VAL A 34 -13.17 15.38 1.64
N PRO A 35 -14.18 15.47 2.53
CA PRO A 35 -13.97 15.26 3.96
C PRO A 35 -13.45 13.84 4.25
N LYS A 36 -12.49 13.71 5.17
CA LYS A 36 -11.92 12.41 5.61
C LYS A 36 -12.97 11.33 5.91
N ARG A 37 -14.09 11.71 6.53
CA ARG A 37 -15.22 10.81 6.87
C ARG A 37 -16.02 10.27 5.68
N GLN A 38 -15.63 10.62 4.46
CA GLN A 38 -16.27 10.20 3.22
C GLN A 38 -15.29 9.43 2.33
N LEU A 39 -14.12 9.06 2.86
CA LEU A 39 -13.11 8.29 2.16
C LEU A 39 -13.09 6.87 2.68
N ASN A 40 -13.17 5.93 1.76
CA ASN A 40 -12.73 4.56 1.99
C ASN A 40 -11.29 4.45 1.51
N LEU A 41 -10.44 3.80 2.31
CA LEU A 41 -9.03 3.56 1.97
C LEU A 41 -8.77 2.07 2.11
N GLU A 42 -8.35 1.42 1.04
CA GLU A 42 -8.17 -0.04 1.03
C GLU A 42 -6.78 -0.38 0.51
N PRO A 43 -5.96 -1.14 1.27
CA PRO A 43 -4.72 -1.69 0.75
C PRO A 43 -5.00 -2.61 -0.44
N GLY A 44 -4.18 -2.49 -1.48
CA GLY A 44 -4.23 -3.33 -2.66
C GLY A 44 -3.53 -4.66 -2.45
N VAL A 45 -4.10 -5.72 -3.01
CA VAL A 45 -3.43 -6.99 -3.25
C VAL A 45 -3.11 -7.05 -4.74
N ARG A 46 -1.85 -7.32 -5.06
CA ARG A 46 -1.37 -7.40 -6.44
C ARG A 46 -1.12 -8.86 -6.81
N PHE A 47 -1.31 -9.20 -8.08
CA PHE A 47 -0.88 -10.47 -8.66
C PHE A 47 0.09 -10.22 -9.82
N ASN A 48 0.92 -11.21 -10.13
CA ASN A 48 1.84 -11.14 -11.25
C ASN A 48 1.12 -11.51 -12.55
N LEU A 49 1.32 -10.72 -13.61
CA LEU A 49 0.70 -10.90 -14.92
C LEU A 49 1.43 -11.93 -15.79
N ASP A 50 2.71 -12.16 -15.53
CA ASP A 50 3.62 -12.97 -16.33
C ASP A 50 3.88 -14.36 -15.71
N ASP A 51 3.69 -14.53 -14.39
CA ASP A 51 3.84 -15.79 -13.65
C ASP A 51 2.68 -16.03 -12.68
N ASP A 52 1.80 -16.97 -13.03
CA ASP A 52 0.63 -17.35 -12.23
C ASP A 52 0.95 -18.22 -11.01
N SER A 53 2.20 -18.64 -10.85
CA SER A 53 2.66 -19.40 -9.67
C SER A 53 3.01 -18.50 -8.48
N ILE A 54 3.14 -17.19 -8.71
CA ILE A 54 3.39 -16.20 -7.66
C ILE A 54 2.06 -15.83 -6.98
N GLU A 55 1.95 -16.19 -5.70
CA GLU A 55 0.76 -15.90 -4.90
C GLU A 55 0.51 -14.39 -4.77
N PRO A 56 -0.74 -13.92 -4.93
CA PRO A 56 -1.07 -12.51 -4.77
C PRO A 56 -0.73 -11.98 -3.37
N HIS A 57 -0.26 -10.75 -3.28
CA HIS A 57 0.20 -10.19 -2.01
C HIS A 57 0.08 -8.65 -1.94
N MET A 58 -0.04 -8.10 -0.72
CA MET A 58 -0.10 -6.64 -0.49
C MET A 58 1.23 -5.93 -0.77
N ASN A 59 2.34 -6.59 -0.44
CA ASN A 59 3.69 -6.11 -0.73
C ASN A 59 4.07 -6.41 -2.18
N TRP A 60 4.23 -5.35 -2.96
CA TRP A 60 4.60 -5.42 -4.37
C TRP A 60 5.92 -6.12 -4.63
N HIS A 61 6.92 -5.97 -3.76
CA HIS A 61 8.21 -6.62 -3.90
C HIS A 61 8.19 -8.14 -3.73
N LEU A 62 7.06 -8.73 -3.33
CA LEU A 62 6.88 -10.19 -3.31
C LEU A 62 6.15 -10.72 -4.55
N VAL A 63 5.64 -9.82 -5.38
CA VAL A 63 4.80 -10.16 -6.53
C VAL A 63 5.49 -9.78 -7.84
N SER A 64 6.16 -8.63 -7.88
CA SER A 64 6.80 -8.09 -9.08
C SER A 64 8.29 -8.44 -9.11
N GLU A 65 8.79 -8.76 -10.31
CA GLU A 65 10.22 -8.84 -10.59
C GLU A 65 10.78 -7.53 -11.17
N LEU A 66 9.91 -6.58 -11.55
CA LEU A 66 10.27 -5.31 -12.17
C LEU A 66 10.24 -4.16 -11.16
N GLU A 67 11.23 -3.27 -11.20
CA GLU A 67 11.27 -2.09 -10.31
C GLU A 67 10.07 -1.15 -10.49
N ASN A 68 9.45 -1.14 -11.67
CA ASN A 68 8.29 -0.30 -11.99
C ASN A 68 6.94 -0.99 -11.77
N GLY A 69 6.92 -2.30 -11.52
CA GLY A 69 5.70 -3.08 -11.29
C GLY A 69 4.80 -3.26 -12.51
N ASP A 70 5.31 -3.05 -13.73
CA ASP A 70 4.53 -3.18 -14.98
C ASP A 70 4.05 -4.62 -15.24
N ASP A 71 4.66 -5.61 -14.58
CA ASP A 71 4.32 -7.04 -14.58
C ASP A 71 3.24 -7.39 -13.55
N THR A 72 2.53 -6.41 -12.98
CA THR A 72 1.49 -6.66 -11.98
C THR A 72 0.21 -5.89 -12.24
N ASP A 73 -0.90 -6.43 -11.77
CA ASP A 73 -2.19 -5.74 -11.73
C ASP A 73 -2.90 -5.96 -10.39
N LEU A 74 -3.92 -5.15 -10.11
CA LEU A 74 -4.76 -5.26 -8.93
C LEU A 74 -5.55 -6.57 -8.98
N ALA A 75 -5.32 -7.46 -8.02
CA ALA A 75 -6.13 -8.66 -7.82
C ALA A 75 -7.43 -8.32 -7.08
N ASP A 76 -7.28 -7.73 -5.89
CA ASP A 76 -8.38 -7.41 -4.98
C ASP A 76 -7.94 -6.36 -3.94
N HIS A 77 -8.85 -5.98 -3.07
CA HIS A 77 -8.61 -5.15 -1.90
C HIS A 77 -8.46 -5.99 -0.63
N ALA A 78 -7.41 -5.72 0.14
CA ALA A 78 -7.29 -6.18 1.51
C ALA A 78 -8.02 -5.23 2.47
N THR A 79 -8.41 -5.74 3.62
CA THR A 79 -8.98 -4.94 4.71
C THR A 79 -7.88 -4.25 5.52
N TRP A 80 -8.26 -3.18 6.22
CA TRP A 80 -7.39 -2.56 7.22
C TRP A 80 -6.98 -3.51 8.34
N ALA A 81 -7.84 -4.45 8.72
CA ALA A 81 -7.53 -5.43 9.75
C ALA A 81 -6.40 -6.36 9.30
N GLU A 82 -6.41 -6.80 8.04
CA GLU A 82 -5.34 -7.60 7.45
C GLU A 82 -4.04 -6.81 7.35
N PHE A 83 -4.08 -5.57 6.84
CA PHE A 83 -2.90 -4.70 6.82
C PHE A 83 -2.29 -4.49 8.22
N ARG A 84 -3.14 -4.24 9.23
CA ARG A 84 -2.70 -4.03 10.61
C ARG A 84 -2.24 -5.31 11.31
N ALA A 85 -2.68 -6.48 10.85
CA ALA A 85 -2.16 -7.76 11.33
C ALA A 85 -0.71 -7.98 10.85
N GLY A 86 -0.34 -7.37 9.72
CA GLY A 86 1.03 -7.21 9.27
C GLY A 86 1.20 -7.49 7.78
N VAL A 87 2.24 -6.90 7.22
CA VAL A 87 2.64 -7.08 5.82
C VAL A 87 3.97 -7.81 5.78
N LYS A 88 4.02 -8.95 5.08
CA LYS A 88 5.27 -9.68 4.87
C LYS A 88 6.24 -8.83 4.06
N LEU A 89 7.46 -8.69 4.56
CA LEU A 89 8.54 -7.96 3.91
C LEU A 89 9.25 -8.83 2.87
N SER A 90 9.89 -8.19 1.90
CA SER A 90 10.86 -8.85 1.02
C SER A 90 12.05 -9.38 1.81
N GLU A 91 12.88 -10.20 1.17
CA GLU A 91 14.16 -10.63 1.74
C GLU A 91 15.07 -9.45 2.09
N LEU A 92 14.92 -8.31 1.42
CA LEU A 92 15.67 -7.10 1.73
C LEU A 92 15.15 -6.33 2.94
N GLY A 93 14.00 -6.73 3.49
CA GLY A 93 13.31 -6.03 4.58
C GLY A 93 12.47 -4.85 4.10
N THR A 94 12.06 -4.85 2.82
CA THR A 94 11.30 -3.76 2.20
C THR A 94 9.87 -4.15 1.91
N ALA A 95 8.97 -3.16 1.94
CA ALA A 95 7.63 -3.31 1.40
C ALA A 95 7.18 -2.10 0.59
N LEU A 96 6.37 -2.38 -0.41
CA LEU A 96 5.71 -1.40 -1.24
C LEU A 96 4.23 -1.75 -1.28
N VAL A 97 3.37 -0.90 -0.73
CA VAL A 97 1.94 -1.19 -0.57
C VAL A 97 1.13 -0.06 -1.17
N ASP A 98 0.27 -0.38 -2.13
CA ASP A 98 -0.69 0.58 -2.67
C ASP A 98 -1.95 0.64 -1.82
N PHE A 99 -2.50 1.83 -1.68
CA PHE A 99 -3.80 2.05 -1.08
C PHE A 99 -4.69 2.79 -2.06
N TYR A 100 -5.85 2.21 -2.34
CA TYR A 100 -6.85 2.76 -3.23
C TYR A 100 -7.83 3.61 -2.43
N ILE A 101 -8.05 4.82 -2.91
CA ILE A 101 -8.92 5.80 -2.26
C ILE A 101 -10.22 5.85 -3.05
N SER A 102 -11.33 5.55 -2.40
CA SER A 102 -12.66 5.67 -2.98
C SER A 102 -13.56 6.47 -2.03
N HIS A 103 -14.76 6.84 -2.46
CA HIS A 103 -15.73 7.36 -1.49
C HIS A 103 -16.26 6.24 -0.61
N GLU A 104 -16.60 6.56 0.64
CA GLU A 104 -17.34 5.61 1.47
C GLU A 104 -18.63 5.16 0.77
N PRO A 105 -18.96 3.86 0.79
CA PRO A 105 -20.21 3.36 0.25
C PRO A 105 -21.40 3.99 0.98
N LYS A 106 -22.25 4.75 0.27
CA LYS A 106 -23.46 5.29 0.86
C LYS A 106 -24.52 4.17 0.96
N ASN A 107 -24.98 3.88 2.17
CA ASN A 107 -25.98 2.83 2.46
C ASN A 107 -25.54 1.41 2.02
N GLY A 108 -24.25 1.09 2.11
CA GLY A 108 -23.73 -0.23 1.78
C GLY A 108 -23.78 -0.60 0.29
N LYS A 109 -24.06 0.38 -0.59
CA LYS A 109 -24.00 0.20 -2.04
C LYS A 109 -22.81 0.97 -2.60
N MET A 110 -21.90 0.26 -3.27
CA MET A 110 -20.84 0.84 -4.10
C MET A 110 -21.41 1.31 -5.46
N ASP A 111 -22.58 1.95 -5.47
CA ASP A 111 -23.21 2.38 -6.71
C ASP A 111 -22.53 3.67 -7.21
N GLY A 112 -21.51 3.51 -8.05
CA GLY A 112 -20.98 4.58 -8.92
C GLY A 112 -19.99 5.56 -8.30
N TYR A 113 -19.43 5.27 -7.12
CA TYR A 113 -18.36 6.10 -6.56
C TYR A 113 -16.99 5.64 -7.09
N GLY A 114 -16.47 6.37 -8.07
CA GLY A 114 -15.20 6.06 -8.72
C GLY A 114 -13.97 6.24 -7.83
N LEU A 115 -12.86 5.65 -8.28
CA LEU A 115 -11.53 5.82 -7.69
C LEU A 115 -11.18 7.31 -7.61
N LEU A 116 -10.93 7.78 -6.38
CA LEU A 116 -10.50 9.16 -6.10
C LEU A 116 -9.01 9.35 -6.31
N GLY A 117 -8.23 8.29 -6.17
CA GLY A 117 -6.78 8.27 -6.35
C GLY A 117 -6.18 7.07 -5.64
N ASN A 118 -4.86 7.02 -5.56
CA ASN A 118 -4.14 6.04 -4.78
C ASN A 118 -2.90 6.67 -4.16
N VAL A 119 -2.48 6.11 -3.04
CA VAL A 119 -1.19 6.40 -2.44
C VAL A 119 -0.37 5.12 -2.35
N THR A 120 0.89 5.21 -2.72
CA THR A 120 1.87 4.12 -2.60
C THR A 120 2.75 4.39 -1.39
N VAL A 121 2.83 3.41 -0.49
CA VAL A 121 3.58 3.50 0.77
C VAL A 121 4.85 2.66 0.67
N TYR A 122 5.98 3.31 0.91
CA TYR A 122 7.31 2.70 0.85
C TYR A 122 7.84 2.49 2.27
N TYR A 123 8.13 1.24 2.60
CA TYR A 123 8.68 0.82 3.88
C TYR A 123 10.05 0.20 3.71
N GLU A 124 11.02 0.68 4.49
CA GLU A 124 12.40 0.20 4.50
C GLU A 124 13.05 0.56 5.83
N GLU A 125 14.06 -0.22 6.26
CA GLU A 125 14.83 0.05 7.49
C GLU A 125 13.97 0.26 8.75
N GLY A 126 12.83 -0.42 8.83
CA GLY A 126 11.96 -0.36 10.02
C GLY A 126 10.97 0.80 10.06
N ARG A 127 10.84 1.59 8.98
CA ARG A 127 9.94 2.76 8.92
C ARG A 127 9.33 2.99 7.54
N ILE A 128 8.19 3.69 7.51
CA ILE A 128 7.74 4.36 6.28
C ILE A 128 8.73 5.49 5.99
N TRP A 129 9.38 5.46 4.83
CA TRP A 129 10.27 6.55 4.40
C TRP A 129 9.63 7.46 3.34
N LYS A 130 8.60 6.98 2.63
CA LYS A 130 7.88 7.76 1.62
C LYS A 130 6.42 7.32 1.50
N ILE A 131 5.55 8.30 1.27
CA ILE A 131 4.18 8.06 0.80
C ILE A 131 3.96 8.94 -0.44
N GLN A 132 3.61 8.30 -1.56
CA GLN A 132 3.48 8.96 -2.85
C GLN A 132 2.05 8.88 -3.36
N GLY A 133 1.41 10.03 -3.57
CA GLY A 133 0.16 10.11 -4.33
C GLY A 133 0.41 10.07 -5.84
N VAL A 134 -0.56 9.61 -6.61
CA VAL A 134 -0.48 9.56 -8.08
C VAL A 134 -0.87 10.89 -8.72
N ARG A 135 -1.73 11.69 -8.09
CA ARG A 135 -2.15 13.02 -8.58
C ARG A 135 -1.30 14.16 -8.04
N ASN A 136 -0.65 14.00 -6.89
CA ASN A 136 0.25 15.01 -6.32
C ASN A 136 1.69 14.47 -6.12
N PRO A 137 2.72 15.12 -6.67
CA PRO A 137 4.10 14.63 -6.55
C PRO A 137 4.60 14.71 -5.09
N SER A 138 4.68 13.54 -4.45
CA SER A 138 5.46 13.12 -3.26
C SER A 138 5.36 13.97 -1.98
N TYR A 139 4.92 13.34 -0.87
CA TYR A 139 5.05 13.89 0.49
C TYR A 139 6.14 13.14 1.27
N ASN A 140 7.08 13.89 1.85
CA ASN A 140 8.03 13.33 2.80
C ASN A 140 7.36 13.25 4.17
N VAL A 141 7.49 12.11 4.84
CA VAL A 141 7.01 11.91 6.21
C VAL A 141 8.10 12.44 7.15
N GLU A 142 7.87 13.61 7.75
CA GLU A 142 8.75 14.22 8.78
C GLU A 142 8.48 13.64 10.18
#